data_AF-A0A355F1V6-F1
#
_entry.id   AF-A0A355F1V6-F1
#
_cell.length_a   1.000
_cell.length_b   1.000
_cell.length_c   1.000
_cell.angle_alpha   90.00
_cell.angle_beta   90.00
_cell.angle_gamma   90.00
#
_symmetry.space_group_name_H-M   'P 1'
#
loop_
_entity.id
_entity.type
_entity.pdbx_description
1 polymer ?
#
loop_
_entity_poly.entity_id
_entity_poly.type
_entity_poly.pdbx_seq_one_letter_code
_entity_poly.pdbx_strand_id
1 'polypeptide(L)'
;MPARPLCLGDPQPSEPGRPGVESFSHFRRCFPDGRPAEENAMTEPMTPPPPPKPSWWSRNWKWMIPVGCLGLLVAITGFIAALAAFVFGTMKSTDVYQQAVTIARSHPAVVEALGEPIETGWMLTGNINTTGSSGNADIAIPLHGPQGEATLYAVATKSAGRWEYERLEVEVEGQAERIDLLQAERGDS
;
A
#
# COMPACT_ATOMS: atom_id res chain seq x y z
N MET A 1 -81.34 5.56 -58.51
CA MET A 1 -81.14 7.00 -58.86
C MET A 1 -81.84 7.83 -57.79
N PRO A 2 -81.31 8.96 -57.29
CA PRO A 2 -80.07 9.68 -57.66
C PRO A 2 -79.01 9.65 -56.52
N ALA A 3 -77.75 9.30 -56.80
CA ALA A 3 -76.66 10.20 -57.21
C ALA A 3 -76.07 11.03 -56.05
N ARG A 4 -74.94 10.56 -55.49
CA ARG A 4 -73.88 11.46 -54.99
C ARG A 4 -72.61 11.19 -55.81
N PRO A 5 -71.95 12.25 -56.32
CA PRO A 5 -70.87 12.13 -57.27
C PRO A 5 -69.52 11.79 -56.62
N LEU A 6 -68.67 11.33 -57.53
CA LEU A 6 -67.35 10.71 -57.47
C LEU A 6 -66.18 11.65 -57.08
N CYS A 7 -65.14 11.00 -56.54
CA CYS A 7 -63.70 11.31 -56.64
C CYS A 7 -63.21 12.58 -55.91
N LEU A 8 -61.99 12.65 -55.38
CA LEU A 8 -60.72 12.14 -55.90
C LEU A 8 -59.65 12.31 -54.80
N GLY A 9 -58.73 11.35 -54.68
CA GLY A 9 -57.38 11.61 -54.16
C GLY A 9 -56.93 10.85 -52.90
N ASP A 10 -56.39 9.65 -53.07
CA ASP A 10 -55.16 9.23 -52.37
C ASP A 10 -53.99 9.46 -53.37
N PRO A 11 -52.74 9.81 -52.98
CA PRO A 11 -51.98 9.22 -51.85
C PRO A 11 -51.07 10.18 -51.01
N GLN A 12 -50.62 9.66 -49.84
CA GLN A 12 -49.34 9.78 -49.05
C GLN A 12 -48.17 10.69 -49.54
N PRO A 13 -47.08 11.03 -48.77
CA PRO A 13 -46.61 10.57 -47.43
C PRO A 13 -45.93 11.69 -46.53
N SER A 14 -45.25 11.26 -45.45
CA SER A 14 -44.13 11.92 -44.69
C SER A 14 -44.47 13.17 -43.87
N GLU A 15 -44.02 13.43 -42.65
CA GLU A 15 -42.93 12.93 -41.79
C GLU A 15 -43.22 13.46 -40.34
N PRO A 16 -42.42 13.11 -39.32
CA PRO A 16 -42.75 13.23 -37.91
C PRO A 16 -42.33 14.58 -37.30
N GLY A 17 -42.98 14.96 -36.20
CA GLY A 17 -42.36 15.82 -35.20
C GLY A 17 -43.19 17.01 -34.73
N ARG A 18 -43.44 16.99 -33.42
CA ARG A 18 -43.97 18.06 -32.55
C ARG A 18 -45.47 18.38 -32.65
N PRO A 19 -46.19 18.20 -31.53
CA PRO A 19 -47.10 19.21 -31.03
C PRO A 19 -46.35 20.04 -29.97
N GLY A 20 -46.12 21.35 -30.12
CA GLY A 20 -47.00 22.30 -30.78
C GLY A 20 -48.18 22.57 -29.84
N VAL A 21 -48.02 23.56 -28.98
CA VAL A 21 -49.01 24.02 -28.01
C VAL A 21 -50.26 24.51 -28.73
N GLU A 22 -51.37 23.79 -28.62
CA GLU A 22 -52.66 24.27 -29.13
C GLU A 22 -53.56 24.72 -27.98
N SER A 23 -53.78 26.04 -28.02
CA SER A 23 -54.80 26.79 -27.32
C SER A 23 -56.18 26.19 -27.56
N PHE A 24 -56.74 25.54 -26.53
CA PHE A 24 -58.15 25.15 -26.50
C PHE A 24 -58.96 26.12 -25.61
N SER A 25 -58.97 27.38 -26.01
CA SER A 25 -60.00 28.33 -25.59
C SER A 25 -61.22 28.16 -26.51
N HIS A 26 -62.19 27.36 -26.08
CA HIS A 26 -63.65 27.53 -26.29
C HIS A 26 -64.37 26.20 -26.02
N PHE A 27 -64.68 25.95 -24.75
CA PHE A 27 -65.79 25.06 -24.42
C PHE A 27 -66.58 25.64 -23.25
N ARG A 28 -67.43 26.63 -23.58
CA ARG A 28 -68.56 27.01 -22.71
C ARG A 28 -69.53 25.83 -22.66
N ARG A 29 -69.53 25.09 -21.56
CA ARG A 29 -70.68 24.24 -21.18
C ARG A 29 -71.53 25.02 -20.20
N CYS A 30 -72.73 25.38 -20.63
CA CYS A 30 -73.81 25.76 -19.73
C CYS A 30 -74.15 24.52 -18.89
N PHE A 31 -74.02 24.63 -17.57
CA PHE A 31 -74.52 23.63 -16.61
C PHE A 31 -75.82 24.15 -15.99
N PRO A 32 -76.88 23.34 -15.91
CA PRO A 32 -78.11 23.71 -15.24
C PRO A 32 -78.01 23.50 -13.74
N ASP A 33 -78.69 24.40 -13.03
CA ASP A 33 -79.29 24.24 -11.71
C ASP A 33 -78.39 24.23 -10.45
N GLY A 34 -78.24 25.43 -9.88
CA GLY A 34 -78.67 25.74 -8.52
C GLY A 34 -78.57 24.67 -7.45
N ARG A 35 -77.36 24.39 -6.96
CA ARG A 35 -77.14 24.07 -5.54
C ARG A 35 -75.88 24.77 -5.04
N PRO A 36 -75.91 25.48 -3.90
CA PRO A 36 -74.67 25.94 -3.27
C PRO A 36 -73.85 24.71 -2.90
N ALA A 37 -72.63 24.63 -3.44
CA ALA A 37 -71.65 23.67 -2.99
C ALA A 37 -71.41 23.92 -1.50
N GLU A 38 -71.91 23.02 -0.66
CA GLU A 38 -71.50 22.90 0.73
C GLU A 38 -70.00 22.57 0.70
N GLU A 39 -69.19 23.60 0.91
CA GLU A 39 -67.74 23.57 0.95
C GLU A 39 -67.28 22.82 2.21
N ASN A 40 -67.44 21.49 2.19
CA ASN A 40 -66.63 20.60 3.01
C ASN A 40 -65.48 20.09 2.12
N ALA A 41 -64.62 21.03 1.72
CA ALA A 41 -63.34 20.74 1.09
C ALA A 41 -62.41 20.13 2.15
N MET A 42 -62.61 18.86 2.46
CA MET A 42 -61.64 18.04 3.15
C MET A 42 -60.55 17.67 2.13
N THR A 43 -59.77 18.67 1.74
CA THR A 43 -58.61 18.51 0.89
C THR A 43 -57.46 18.13 1.81
N GLU A 44 -57.07 16.86 1.81
CA GLU A 44 -55.84 16.42 2.47
C GLU A 44 -54.66 17.27 1.98
N PRO A 45 -53.78 17.74 2.88
CA PRO A 45 -52.63 18.55 2.48
C PRO A 45 -51.70 17.70 1.61
N MET A 46 -51.47 18.11 0.36
CA MET A 46 -50.39 17.58 -0.46
C MET A 46 -49.05 17.99 0.18
N THR A 47 -48.51 17.14 1.05
CA THR A 47 -47.15 17.32 1.55
C THR A 47 -46.14 17.03 0.43
N PRO A 48 -45.22 17.96 0.10
CA PRO A 48 -44.18 17.72 -0.89
C PRO A 48 -43.27 16.57 -0.43
N PRO A 49 -42.67 15.78 -1.36
CA PRO A 49 -41.75 14.72 -0.99
C PRO A 49 -40.56 15.31 -0.20
N PRO A 50 -40.08 14.61 0.84
CA PRO A 50 -39.00 15.12 1.66
C PRO A 50 -37.73 15.31 0.81
N PRO A 51 -36.96 16.40 1.05
CA PRO A 51 -35.73 16.66 0.29
C PRO A 51 -34.74 15.48 0.44
N PRO A 52 -33.93 15.19 -0.60
CA PRO A 52 -32.93 14.14 -0.52
C PRO A 52 -31.98 14.42 0.65
N LYS A 53 -31.86 13.44 1.55
CA LYS A 53 -31.00 13.56 2.72
C LYS A 53 -29.55 13.73 2.23
N PRO A 54 -28.81 14.74 2.71
CA PRO A 54 -27.41 14.88 2.30
C PRO A 54 -26.68 13.60 2.67
N SER A 55 -26.07 12.95 1.66
CA SER A 55 -25.31 11.72 1.90
C SER A 55 -24.16 12.07 2.84
N TRP A 56 -23.96 11.25 3.88
CA TRP A 56 -22.83 11.36 4.81
C TRP A 56 -21.48 11.52 4.06
N TRP A 57 -21.43 10.96 2.86
CA TRP A 57 -20.33 11.04 1.90
C TRP A 57 -20.02 12.45 1.39
N SER A 58 -21.01 13.31 1.17
CA SER A 58 -20.80 14.70 0.70
C SER A 58 -20.13 15.61 1.72
N ARG A 59 -20.28 15.30 3.02
CA ARG A 59 -19.74 16.11 4.13
C ARG A 59 -18.32 15.69 4.53
N ASN A 60 -17.98 14.41 4.39
CA ASN A 60 -16.68 13.87 4.81
C ASN A 60 -15.69 13.65 3.65
N TRP A 61 -16.10 13.82 2.39
CA TRP A 61 -15.20 13.65 1.21
C TRP A 61 -13.92 14.50 1.32
N LYS A 62 -14.03 15.72 1.83
CA LYS A 62 -12.89 16.64 2.00
C LYS A 62 -11.85 16.11 2.99
N TRP A 63 -12.25 15.25 3.93
CA TRP A 63 -11.39 14.59 4.91
C TRP A 63 -10.89 13.21 4.43
N MET A 64 -11.63 12.55 3.54
CA MET A 64 -11.21 11.26 2.96
C MET A 64 -9.93 11.37 2.13
N ILE A 65 -9.70 12.49 1.44
CA ILE A 65 -8.48 12.69 0.65
C ILE A 65 -7.23 12.81 1.53
N PRO A 66 -7.15 13.70 2.55
CA PRO A 66 -5.98 13.77 3.42
C PRO A 66 -5.82 12.52 4.29
N VAL A 67 -6.91 11.92 4.79
CA VAL A 67 -6.84 10.69 5.60
C VAL A 67 -6.46 9.48 4.74
N GLY A 68 -6.98 9.38 3.52
CA GLY A 68 -6.62 8.33 2.57
C GLY A 68 -5.18 8.45 2.10
N CYS A 69 -4.71 9.68 1.80
CA CYS A 69 -3.32 9.93 1.43
C CYS A 69 -2.37 9.62 2.60
N LEU A 70 -2.68 10.09 3.81
CA LEU A 70 -1.87 9.79 4.99
C LEU A 70 -1.89 8.30 5.33
N GLY A 71 -3.06 7.66 5.25
CA GLY A 71 -3.20 6.22 5.49
C GLY A 71 -2.43 5.39 4.46
N LEU A 72 -2.45 5.79 3.18
CA LEU A 72 -1.65 5.15 2.13
C LEU A 72 -0.16 5.34 2.37
N LEU A 73 0.28 6.54 2.76
CA LEU A 73 1.68 6.79 3.11
C LEU A 73 2.13 5.92 4.28
N VAL A 74 1.35 5.87 5.36
CA VAL A 74 1.65 5.02 6.51
C VAL A 74 1.68 3.54 6.11
N ALA A 75 0.72 3.08 5.30
CA ALA A 75 0.69 1.70 4.81
C ALA A 75 1.92 1.36 3.96
N ILE A 76 2.32 2.25 3.03
CA ILE A 76 3.51 2.06 2.20
C ILE A 76 4.76 2.05 3.07
N THR A 77 4.92 3.02 3.97
CA THR A 77 6.11 3.12 4.83
C THR A 77 6.22 1.92 5.77
N GLY A 78 5.09 1.50 6.36
CA GLY A 78 5.01 0.30 7.18
C GLY A 78 5.29 -0.98 6.41
N PHE A 79 4.80 -1.10 5.17
CA PHE A 79 5.08 -2.25 4.31
C PHE A 79 6.56 -2.34 3.94
N ILE A 80 7.20 -1.23 3.56
CA ILE A 80 8.64 -1.17 3.29
C ILE A 80 9.44 -1.56 4.54
N ALA A 81 9.08 -1.00 5.69
CA ALA A 81 9.73 -1.34 6.97
C ALA A 81 9.55 -2.82 7.32
N ALA A 82 8.37 -3.40 7.09
CA ALA A 82 8.12 -4.81 7.34
C ALA A 82 8.94 -5.72 6.42
N LEU A 83 9.03 -5.40 5.12
CA LEU A 83 9.88 -6.14 4.18
C LEU A 83 11.36 -6.06 4.57
N ALA A 84 11.85 -4.86 4.91
CA ALA A 84 13.21 -4.68 5.38
C ALA A 84 13.44 -5.50 6.65
N ALA A 85 12.57 -5.40 7.65
CA ALA A 85 12.68 -6.17 8.89
C ALA A 85 12.63 -7.69 8.66
N PHE A 86 11.83 -8.17 7.70
CA PHE A 86 11.80 -9.58 7.32
C PHE A 86 13.13 -10.01 6.70
N VAL A 87 13.66 -9.28 5.72
CA VAL A 87 14.95 -9.58 5.09
C VAL A 87 16.07 -9.54 6.11
N PHE A 88 16.20 -8.44 6.86
CA PHE A 88 17.21 -8.30 7.92
C PHE A 88 17.06 -9.34 9.02
N GLY A 89 15.83 -9.73 9.36
CA GLY A 89 15.54 -10.79 10.33
C GLY A 89 16.04 -12.15 9.85
N THR A 90 15.75 -12.51 8.60
CA THR A 90 16.25 -13.77 8.00
C THR A 90 17.78 -13.79 7.85
N MET A 91 18.39 -12.63 7.57
CA MET A 91 19.85 -12.49 7.55
C MET A 91 20.45 -12.65 8.95
N LYS A 92 19.93 -11.95 9.96
CA LYS A 92 20.40 -12.04 11.36
C LYS A 92 20.19 -13.44 11.98
N SER A 93 19.20 -14.20 11.50
CA SER A 93 18.94 -15.57 11.96
C SER A 93 19.80 -16.63 11.27
N THR A 94 20.63 -16.26 10.29
CA THR A 94 21.49 -17.24 9.61
C THR A 94 22.66 -17.61 10.52
N ASP A 95 22.98 -18.90 10.60
CA ASP A 95 24.08 -19.42 11.42
C ASP A 95 25.41 -18.68 11.16
N VAL A 96 25.64 -18.30 9.89
CA VAL A 96 26.80 -17.51 9.44
C VAL A 96 26.93 -16.17 10.17
N TYR A 97 25.81 -15.47 10.39
CA TYR A 97 25.83 -14.18 11.08
C TYR A 97 26.17 -14.36 12.56
N GLN A 98 25.47 -15.28 13.24
CA GLN A 98 25.68 -15.49 14.68
C GLN A 98 27.07 -16.04 14.98
N GLN A 99 27.56 -16.97 14.17
CA GLN A 99 28.90 -17.54 14.34
C GLN A 99 29.97 -16.47 14.09
N ALA A 100 29.86 -15.66 13.03
CA ALA A 100 30.80 -14.58 12.75
C ALA A 100 30.86 -13.56 13.90
N VAL A 101 29.71 -13.13 14.43
CA VAL A 101 29.64 -12.19 15.56
C VAL A 101 30.20 -12.82 16.84
N THR A 102 29.95 -14.10 17.07
CA THR A 102 30.46 -14.81 18.24
C THR A 102 31.99 -14.90 18.19
N ILE A 103 32.56 -15.30 17.05
CA ILE A 103 34.01 -15.37 16.86
C ILE A 103 34.62 -13.98 17.09
N ALA A 104 34.07 -12.93 16.47
CA ALA A 104 34.56 -11.57 16.63
C ALA A 104 34.51 -11.09 18.09
N ARG A 105 33.42 -11.37 18.83
CA ARG A 105 33.30 -11.01 20.25
C ARG A 105 34.23 -11.79 21.17
N SER A 106 34.57 -13.03 20.82
CA SER A 106 35.50 -13.85 21.60
C SER A 106 36.98 -13.54 21.33
N HIS A 107 37.28 -12.78 20.27
CA HIS A 107 38.65 -12.56 19.85
C HIS A 107 39.31 -11.45 20.68
N PRO A 108 40.45 -11.73 21.35
CA PRO A 108 41.06 -10.78 22.29
C PRO A 108 41.45 -9.46 21.63
N ALA A 109 41.97 -9.48 20.41
CA ALA A 109 42.33 -8.26 19.69
C ALA A 109 41.12 -7.36 19.36
N VAL A 110 39.93 -7.95 19.17
CA VAL A 110 38.70 -7.19 18.90
C VAL A 110 38.15 -6.59 20.19
N VAL A 111 38.19 -7.36 21.28
CA VAL A 111 37.80 -6.89 22.62
C VAL A 111 38.73 -5.77 23.12
N GLU A 112 40.04 -5.89 22.87
CA GLU A 112 41.01 -4.85 23.21
C GLU A 112 40.82 -3.57 22.40
N ALA A 113 40.38 -3.69 21.14
CA ALA A 113 40.16 -2.53 20.27
C ALA A 113 38.83 -1.80 20.51
N LEU A 114 37.74 -2.54 20.79
CA LEU A 114 36.38 -1.99 20.93
C LEU A 114 35.96 -1.79 22.39
N GLY A 115 36.51 -2.59 23.31
CA GLY A 115 36.04 -2.72 24.69
C GLY A 115 34.71 -3.49 24.81
N GLU A 116 34.27 -3.75 26.04
CA GLU A 116 32.98 -4.37 26.34
C GLU A 116 32.01 -3.35 26.95
N PRO A 117 30.71 -3.39 26.60
CA PRO A 117 30.04 -4.37 25.74
C PRO A 117 30.17 -4.07 24.24
N ILE A 118 30.28 -5.13 23.42
CA ILE A 118 30.30 -5.03 21.95
C ILE A 118 28.88 -5.20 21.40
N GLU A 119 28.30 -4.12 20.90
CA GLU A 119 26.97 -4.09 20.29
C GLU A 119 27.07 -4.19 18.76
N THR A 120 26.13 -4.90 18.13
CA THR A 120 26.03 -4.94 16.66
C THR A 120 25.18 -3.77 16.19
N GLY A 121 25.67 -3.00 15.23
CA GLY A 121 24.95 -1.88 14.66
C GLY A 121 23.65 -2.31 13.96
N TRP A 122 22.74 -1.36 13.83
CA TRP A 122 21.43 -1.59 13.22
C TRP A 122 21.53 -1.76 11.69
N MET A 123 22.52 -1.11 11.07
CA MET A 123 22.73 -1.03 9.62
C MET A 123 23.76 -2.05 9.13
N LEU A 124 23.42 -3.34 9.21
CA LEU A 124 24.22 -4.36 8.53
C LEU A 124 24.02 -4.22 7.01
N THR A 125 25.11 -4.36 6.26
CA THR A 125 25.07 -4.34 4.79
C THR A 125 25.58 -5.66 4.29
N GLY A 126 24.96 -6.22 3.26
CA GLY A 126 25.42 -7.48 2.71
C GLY A 126 24.38 -8.13 1.83
N ASN A 127 24.81 -9.15 1.12
CA ASN A 127 23.96 -9.97 0.30
C ASN A 127 24.20 -11.44 0.63
N ILE A 128 23.12 -12.15 0.92
CA ILE A 128 23.14 -13.59 1.11
C ILE A 128 22.32 -14.17 -0.03
N ASN A 129 23.00 -14.84 -0.96
CA ASN A 129 22.36 -15.48 -2.08
C ASN A 129 22.50 -17.00 -1.94
N THR A 130 21.41 -17.69 -1.66
CA THR A 130 21.40 -19.15 -1.51
C THR A 130 20.50 -19.80 -2.55
N THR A 131 21.06 -20.76 -3.30
CA THR A 131 20.34 -21.56 -4.28
C THR A 131 20.38 -23.02 -3.83
N GLY A 132 19.36 -23.44 -3.07
CA GLY A 132 19.25 -24.83 -2.59
C GLY A 132 20.39 -25.22 -1.64
N SER A 133 21.22 -26.17 -2.07
CA SER A 133 22.36 -26.69 -1.28
C SER A 133 23.64 -25.88 -1.41
N SER A 134 23.68 -24.88 -2.30
CA SER A 134 24.80 -23.97 -2.49
C SER A 134 24.38 -22.51 -2.26
N GLY A 135 25.37 -21.64 -2.07
CA GLY A 135 25.12 -20.23 -1.85
C GLY A 135 26.38 -19.47 -1.49
N ASN A 136 26.29 -18.15 -1.50
CA ASN A 136 27.35 -17.25 -1.10
C ASN A 136 26.76 -16.18 -0.18
N ALA A 137 27.50 -15.83 0.84
CA ALA A 137 27.18 -14.79 1.79
C ALA A 137 28.35 -13.83 1.84
N ASP A 138 28.08 -12.55 1.58
CA ASP A 138 29.02 -11.45 1.79
C ASP A 138 28.30 -10.43 2.66
N ILE A 139 28.72 -10.34 3.93
CA ILE A 139 28.08 -9.49 4.92
C ILE A 139 29.12 -8.65 5.66
N ALA A 140 28.82 -7.37 5.79
CA ALA A 140 29.52 -6.38 6.60
C ALA A 140 28.64 -6.03 7.80
N ILE A 141 29.16 -6.31 8.99
CA ILE A 141 28.46 -6.16 10.26
C ILE A 141 29.16 -5.06 11.06
N PRO A 142 28.55 -3.88 11.21
CA PRO A 142 29.10 -2.86 12.10
C PRO A 142 29.05 -3.34 13.55
N LEU A 143 30.13 -3.13 14.28
CA LEU A 143 30.33 -3.41 15.68
C LEU A 143 30.65 -2.09 16.38
N HIS A 144 29.95 -1.81 17.47
CA HIS A 144 30.15 -0.62 18.29
C HIS A 144 30.58 -1.05 19.67
N GLY A 145 31.59 -0.39 20.22
CA GLY A 145 32.03 -0.57 21.60
C GLY A 145 32.31 0.78 22.25
N PRO A 146 32.55 0.80 23.58
CA PRO A 146 32.86 2.03 24.30
C PRO A 146 34.18 2.69 23.88
N GLN A 147 35.10 1.95 23.26
CA GLN A 147 36.42 2.46 22.84
C GLN A 147 36.49 2.82 21.36
N GLY A 148 35.52 2.40 20.53
CA GLY A 148 35.51 2.69 19.11
C GLY A 148 34.47 1.90 18.33
N GLU A 149 34.54 2.01 17.01
CA GLU A 149 33.70 1.29 16.05
C GLU A 149 34.57 0.40 15.16
N ALA A 150 34.01 -0.72 14.69
CA ALA A 150 34.67 -1.62 13.76
C ALA A 150 33.64 -2.23 12.81
N THR A 151 34.09 -2.68 11.65
CA THR A 151 33.27 -3.42 10.71
C THR A 151 33.82 -4.83 10.55
N LEU A 152 32.99 -5.83 10.87
CA LEU A 152 33.28 -7.23 10.65
C LEU A 152 32.84 -7.62 9.22
N TYR A 153 33.79 -8.00 8.40
CA TYR A 153 33.56 -8.53 7.05
C TYR A 153 33.59 -10.05 7.10
N ALA A 154 32.46 -10.68 6.77
CA ALA A 154 32.31 -12.12 6.71
C ALA A 154 31.88 -12.55 5.30
N VAL A 155 32.77 -13.27 4.62
CA VAL A 155 32.53 -13.91 3.32
C VAL A 155 32.50 -15.41 3.52
N ALA A 156 31.38 -16.04 3.22
CA ALA A 156 31.18 -17.47 3.37
C ALA A 156 30.49 -18.08 2.16
N THR A 157 30.88 -19.30 1.80
CA THR A 157 30.26 -20.08 0.74
C THR A 157 29.58 -21.31 1.33
N LYS A 158 28.34 -21.56 0.90
CA LYS A 158 27.58 -22.75 1.27
C LYS A 158 27.87 -23.86 0.27
N SER A 159 28.32 -25.01 0.76
CA SER A 159 28.54 -26.21 -0.03
C SER A 159 27.97 -27.43 0.69
N ALA A 160 27.19 -28.25 -0.04
CA ALA A 160 26.52 -29.44 0.51
C ALA A 160 25.72 -29.18 1.81
N GLY A 161 25.11 -27.99 1.93
CA GLY A 161 24.35 -27.60 3.11
C GLY A 161 25.18 -27.03 4.28
N ARG A 162 26.52 -27.04 4.21
CA ARG A 162 27.41 -26.46 5.22
C ARG A 162 27.97 -25.12 4.76
N TRP A 163 28.22 -24.22 5.70
CA TRP A 163 28.87 -22.94 5.45
C TRP A 163 30.36 -23.05 5.73
N GLU A 164 31.17 -22.47 4.84
CA GLU A 164 32.61 -22.38 4.98
C GLU A 164 33.02 -20.92 4.77
N TYR A 165 33.78 -20.37 5.71
CA TYR A 165 34.25 -18.99 5.64
C TYR A 165 35.50 -18.90 4.76
N GLU A 166 35.42 -18.06 3.73
CA GLU A 166 36.55 -17.70 2.88
C GLU A 166 37.33 -16.52 3.46
N ARG A 167 36.61 -15.58 4.10
CA ARG A 167 37.17 -14.41 4.77
C ARG A 167 36.37 -14.07 6.02
N LEU A 168 37.06 -13.87 7.13
CA LEU A 168 36.47 -13.33 8.35
C LEU A 168 37.48 -12.36 8.95
N GLU A 169 37.27 -11.07 8.74
CA GLU A 169 38.20 -10.02 9.15
C GLU A 169 37.48 -8.85 9.80
N VAL A 170 38.10 -8.26 10.82
CA VAL A 170 37.59 -7.06 11.49
C VAL A 170 38.47 -5.87 11.13
N GLU A 171 37.83 -4.83 10.61
CA GLU A 171 38.43 -3.54 10.35
C GLU A 171 38.01 -2.57 11.46
N VAL A 172 38.95 -2.15 12.30
CA VAL A 172 38.70 -1.18 13.37
C VAL A 172 38.88 0.22 12.83
N GLU A 173 37.93 1.12 13.09
CA GLU A 173 38.01 2.50 12.64
C GLU A 173 39.24 3.19 13.26
N GLY A 174 40.08 3.76 12.41
CA GLY A 174 41.34 4.41 12.83
C GLY A 174 42.56 3.48 12.90
N GLN A 175 42.41 2.18 12.66
CA GLN A 175 43.53 1.25 12.49
C GLN A 175 43.68 0.85 11.02
N ALA A 176 44.91 0.87 10.50
CA ALA A 176 45.18 0.42 9.12
C ALA A 176 45.27 -1.11 9.01
N GLU A 177 45.46 -1.79 10.14
CA GLU A 177 45.59 -3.24 10.21
C GLU A 177 44.22 -3.89 10.39
N ARG A 178 43.94 -4.88 9.55
CA ARG A 178 42.73 -5.72 9.68
C ARG A 178 43.08 -6.96 10.48
N ILE A 179 42.20 -7.31 11.41
CA ILE A 179 42.36 -8.49 12.26
C ILE A 179 41.72 -9.67 11.53
N ASP A 180 42.53 -10.61 11.04
CA ASP A 180 42.05 -11.86 10.43
C ASP A 180 41.65 -12.87 11.53
N LEU A 181 40.36 -13.16 11.62
CA LEU A 181 39.77 -14.06 12.60
C LEU A 181 39.81 -15.54 12.15
N LEU A 182 40.03 -15.83 10.86
CA LEU A 182 40.09 -17.22 10.37
C LEU A 182 41.39 -17.92 10.77
N GLN A 183 42.48 -17.18 10.93
CA GLN A 183 43.73 -17.77 11.41
C GLN A 183 43.61 -18.29 12.84
N ALA A 184 42.85 -17.60 13.69
CA ALA A 184 42.63 -18.02 15.08
C ALA A 184 41.93 -19.39 15.15
N GLU A 185 40.98 -19.68 14.26
CA GLU A 185 40.30 -20.99 14.22
C GLU A 185 41.15 -22.10 13.58
N ARG A 186 42.01 -21.78 12.60
CA ARG A 186 42.87 -22.77 11.93
C ARG A 186 44.19 -23.06 12.66
N GLY A 187 44.59 -22.21 13.59
CA GLY A 187 45.92 -22.21 14.21
C GLY A 187 46.07 -22.99 15.51
N ASP A 188 45.00 -23.59 16.06
CA ASP A 188 45.04 -24.35 17.31
C ASP A 188 44.83 -25.86 17.03
N SER A 189 45.88 -26.54 16.58
CA SER A 189 45.95 -28.01 16.46
C SER A 189 47.29 -28.54 16.94
#